data_AF-A0A432GZS3-F1
#
_entry.id   AF-A0A432GZS3-F1
#
_cell.length_a   1.000
_cell.length_b   1.000
_cell.length_c   1.000
_cell.angle_alpha   90.00
_cell.angle_beta   90.00
_cell.angle_gamma   90.00
#
_symmetry.space_group_name_H-M   'P 1'
#
loop_
_entity.id
_entity.type
_entity.pdbx_description
1 polymer ?
#
loop_
_entity_poly.entity_id
_entity_poly.type
_entity_poly.pdbx_seq_one_letter_code
_entity_poly.pdbx_strand_id
1 'polypeptide(L)' 'MNRSRVSMWMLVAVLMSLGPLTSLGLAQDDEKPQYRGRTIAQTMHWKGAEWLLRETREKEERVSVLMEALGVEAG' A
#
# COMPACT_ATOMS: atom_id res chain seq x y z
N MET A 1 -29.35 -34.85 -21.50
CA MET A 1 -28.31 -33.96 -20.95
C MET A 1 -28.75 -32.52 -21.15
N ASN A 2 -29.14 -31.84 -20.07
CA ASN A 2 -30.04 -30.68 -20.12
C ASN A 2 -29.24 -29.41 -20.47
N ARG A 3 -29.33 -28.96 -21.73
CA ARG A 3 -28.62 -27.80 -22.29
C ARG A 3 -28.75 -26.51 -21.46
N SER A 4 -29.88 -26.35 -20.75
CA SER A 4 -30.13 -25.23 -19.83
C SER A 4 -29.22 -25.25 -18.59
N ARG A 5 -28.88 -26.44 -18.07
CA ARG A 5 -27.98 -26.57 -16.91
C ARG A 5 -26.55 -26.19 -17.29
N VAL A 6 -26.09 -26.60 -18.47
CA VAL A 6 -24.74 -26.29 -18.97
C VAL A 6 -24.57 -24.78 -19.19
N SER A 7 -25.59 -24.10 -19.71
CA SER A 7 -25.60 -22.64 -19.90
C SER A 7 -25.52 -21.86 -18.58
N MET A 8 -26.23 -22.32 -17.55
CA MET A 8 -26.18 -21.73 -16.20
C MET A 8 -24.77 -21.82 -15.60
N TRP A 9 -24.12 -22.98 -15.72
CA TRP A 9 -22.76 -23.19 -15.20
C TRP A 9 -21.71 -22.37 -15.96
N MET A 10 -21.88 -22.19 -17.27
CA MET A 10 -21.04 -21.29 -18.07
C MET A 10 -21.17 -19.83 -17.62
N LEU A 11 -22.38 -19.36 -17.36
CA LEU A 11 -22.64 -18.00 -16.86
C LEU A 11 -22.00 -17.75 -15.49
N VAL A 12 -22.11 -18.72 -14.57
CA VAL A 12 -21.48 -18.67 -13.25
C VAL A 12 -19.95 -18.66 -13.37
N ALA A 13 -19.38 -19.48 -14.25
CA ALA A 13 -17.95 -19.53 -14.49
C ALA A 13 -17.40 -18.21 -15.06
N VAL A 14 -18.15 -17.55 -15.95
CA VAL A 14 -17.80 -16.23 -16.49
C VAL A 14 -17.90 -15.14 -15.42
N LEU A 15 -18.93 -15.16 -14.57
CA LEU A 15 -19.05 -14.18 -13.48
C LEU A 15 -17.93 -14.32 -12.43
N MET A 16 -17.50 -15.56 -12.14
CA MET A 16 -16.39 -15.84 -11.22
C MET A 16 -15.02 -15.47 -11.82
N SER A 17 -14.85 -15.52 -13.14
CA SER A 17 -13.57 -15.14 -13.79
C SER A 17 -13.39 -13.62 -13.97
N LEU A 18 -14.47 -12.84 -13.93
CA LEU A 18 -14.42 -11.36 -13.89
C LEU A 18 -14.18 -10.79 -12.48
N GLY A 19 -14.23 -11.63 -11.43
CA GLY A 19 -14.05 -11.21 -10.04
C GLY A 19 -12.71 -10.55 -9.65
N PRO A 20 -11.54 -10.86 -10.24
CA PRO A 20 -10.30 -10.29 -9.75
C PRO A 20 -10.06 -8.83 -10.20
N LEU A 21 -10.92 -8.24 -11.04
CA LEU A 21 -10.76 -6.83 -11.42
C LEU A 21 -11.20 -5.83 -10.33
N THR A 22 -11.89 -6.29 -9.27
CA THR A 22 -12.40 -5.41 -8.21
C THR A 22 -11.41 -5.15 -7.07
N SER A 23 -10.19 -5.69 -7.11
CA SER A 23 -9.15 -5.37 -6.11
C SER A 23 -8.51 -3.99 -6.34
N LEU A 24 -9.27 -3.02 -6.85
CA LEU A 24 -8.90 -1.61 -6.89
C LEU A 24 -8.98 -1.06 -5.45
N GLY A 25 -7.88 -1.20 -4.71
CA GLY A 25 -7.54 -0.32 -3.60
C GLY A 25 -8.46 -0.34 -2.38
N LEU A 26 -8.90 -1.51 -1.91
CA LEU A 26 -9.32 -1.59 -0.50
C LEU A 26 -8.07 -1.36 0.35
N ALA A 27 -8.05 -0.25 1.08
CA ALA A 27 -7.03 0.04 2.08
C ALA A 27 -6.78 -1.23 2.90
N GLN A 28 -5.58 -1.80 2.76
CA GLN A 28 -5.16 -2.93 3.58
C GLN A 28 -5.21 -2.46 5.02
N ASP A 29 -6.13 -3.04 5.79
CA ASP A 29 -6.18 -2.86 7.24
C ASP A 29 -5.09 -3.76 7.82
N ASP A 30 -3.84 -3.32 7.69
CA ASP A 30 -2.67 -4.05 8.20
C ASP A 30 -2.78 -4.22 9.72
N GLU A 31 -2.33 -5.36 10.23
CA GLU A 31 -2.32 -5.62 11.68
C GLU A 31 -1.46 -4.55 12.38
N LYS A 32 -2.07 -3.81 13.31
CA LYS A 32 -1.38 -2.73 14.02
C LYS A 32 -0.22 -3.29 14.85
N PRO A 33 0.99 -2.72 14.74
CA PRO A 33 2.16 -3.23 15.42
C PRO A 33 1.97 -3.20 16.94
N GLN A 34 2.40 -4.29 17.61
CA GLN A 34 2.40 -4.39 19.06
C GLN A 34 3.82 -4.21 19.59
N TYR A 35 3.97 -3.41 20.64
CA TYR A 35 5.24 -3.26 21.36
C TYR A 35 4.98 -3.37 22.86
N ARG A 36 5.67 -4.30 23.51
CA ARG A 36 5.52 -4.60 24.95
C ARG A 36 4.06 -4.80 25.37
N GLY A 37 3.29 -5.53 24.55
CA GLY A 37 1.88 -5.83 24.84
C GLY A 37 0.92 -4.65 24.68
N ARG A 38 1.34 -3.55 24.06
CA ARG A 38 0.47 -2.42 23.72
C ARG A 38 0.38 -2.25 22.21
N THR A 39 -0.83 -2.04 21.71
CA THR A 39 -1.04 -1.60 20.33
C THR A 39 -0.45 -0.21 20.16
N ILE A 40 0.51 -0.07 19.24
CA ILE A 40 1.07 1.22 18.88
C ILE A 40 0.40 1.68 17.58
N ALA A 41 0.11 2.98 17.49
CA ALA A 41 -0.35 3.58 16.25
C ALA A 41 0.71 3.36 15.16
N GLN A 42 0.29 3.08 13.94
CA GLN A 42 1.23 3.03 12.82
C GLN A 42 1.75 4.46 12.60
N THR A 43 2.91 4.76 13.18
CA THR A 43 3.65 5.97 12.82
C THR A 43 4.04 5.83 11.36
N MET A 44 4.12 6.96 10.63
CA MET A 44 4.57 6.99 9.24
C MET A 44 5.67 5.94 9.03
N HIS A 45 5.42 5.02 8.10
CA HIS A 45 6.38 3.97 7.76
C HIS A 45 7.76 4.61 7.50
N TRP A 46 8.85 3.92 7.79
CA TRP A 46 10.21 4.48 7.63
C TRP A 46 10.50 4.94 6.19
N LYS A 47 9.80 4.38 5.19
CA LYS A 47 9.85 4.84 3.79
C LYS A 47 9.06 6.13 3.54
N GLY A 48 8.38 6.66 4.55
CA GLY A 48 7.41 7.74 4.42
C GLY A 48 6.21 7.35 3.56
N ALA A 49 5.50 8.37 3.09
CA ALA A 49 4.46 8.23 2.08
C ALA A 49 4.86 9.11 0.90
N GLU A 50 5.04 8.54 -0.31
CA GLU A 50 5.56 9.28 -1.46
C GLU A 50 4.69 10.50 -1.81
N TRP A 51 3.38 10.39 -1.61
CA TRP A 51 2.41 11.48 -1.82
C TRP A 51 2.53 12.65 -0.84
N LEU A 52 3.29 12.50 0.25
CA LEU A 52 3.59 13.59 1.20
C LEU A 52 4.89 14.32 0.87
N LEU A 53 5.67 13.81 -0.10
CA LEU A 53 6.87 14.50 -0.56
C LEU A 53 6.50 15.58 -1.56
N ARG A 54 6.93 16.81 -1.29
CA ARG A 54 6.82 17.92 -2.23
C ARG A 54 8.02 17.91 -3.16
N GLU A 55 7.80 18.17 -4.44
CA GLU A 55 8.88 18.29 -5.43
C GLU A 55 9.89 19.40 -5.07
N THR A 56 9.42 20.48 -4.43
CA THR A 56 10.25 21.63 -4.08
C THR A 56 11.02 21.47 -2.77
N ARG A 57 10.83 20.37 -2.03
CA ARG A 57 11.36 20.18 -0.67
C ARG A 57 12.88 20.40 -0.61
N GLU A 58 13.64 19.75 -1.50
CA GLU A 58 15.11 19.86 -1.46
C GLU A 58 15.60 21.27 -1.79
N LYS A 59 14.90 21.97 -2.70
CA LYS A 59 15.23 23.36 -3.06
C LYS A 59 15.01 24.31 -1.90
N GLU A 60 13.94 24.11 -1.12
CA GLU A 60 13.55 24.96 0.01
C GLU A 60 14.33 24.64 1.29
N GLU A 61 14.48 23.36 1.62
CA GLU A 61 14.97 22.90 2.92
C GLU A 61 16.47 22.51 2.89
N ARG A 62 17.05 22.28 1.69
CA ARG A 62 18.47 21.96 1.49
C ARG A 62 18.96 20.82 2.40
N VAL A 63 18.16 19.77 2.53
CA VAL A 63 18.43 18.67 3.46
C VAL A 63 19.71 17.92 3.09
N SER A 64 20.05 17.81 1.81
CA SER A 64 21.32 17.22 1.37
C SER A 64 22.54 17.91 1.99
N VAL A 65 22.52 19.26 2.04
CA VAL A 65 23.60 20.07 2.62
C VAL A 65 23.68 19.86 4.13
N LEU A 66 22.52 19.78 4.80
CA LEU A 66 22.48 19.50 6.24
C LEU A 66 23.07 18.12 6.56
N MET A 67 22.73 17.10 5.78
CA MET A 67 23.23 15.74 5.98
C MET A 67 24.76 15.67 5.80
N GLU A 68 25.29 16.37 4.79
CA GLU A 68 26.74 16.52 4.58
C GLU A 68 27.40 17.24 5.77
N ALA A 69 26.82 18.35 6.22
CA ALA A 69 27.36 19.13 7.34
C ALA A 69 27.36 18.35 8.67
N LEU A 70 26.38 17.45 8.86
CA LEU A 70 26.28 16.60 10.03
C LEU A 70 27.20 15.37 9.96
N GLY A 71 27.76 15.03 8.80
CA GLY A 71 28.62 13.86 8.62
C GLY A 71 27.91 12.54 8.91
N VAL A 72 26.62 12.45 8.61
CA VAL A 72 25.81 11.25 8.89
C VAL A 72 26.14 10.14 7.90
N GLU A 73 26.51 8.97 8.40
CA GLU A 73 26.73 7.76 7.61
C GLU A 73 25.43 6.97 7.37
N ALA A 74 25.40 6.20 6.29
CA ALA A 74 24.29 5.28 6.03
C ALA A 74 24.23 4.19 7.12
N GLY A 75 23.03 3.90 7.63
CA GLY A 75 22.78 2.87 8.64
C GLY A 75 22.67 1.45 8.10
#